data_AF-A0A5J4P6A8-F1
#
_entry.id   AF-A0A5J4P6A8-F1
#
_cell.length_a   1.000
_cell.length_b   1.000
_cell.length_c   1.000
_cell.angle_alpha   90.00
_cell.angle_beta   90.00
_cell.angle_gamma   90.00
#
_symmetry.space_group_name_H-M   'P 1'
#
loop_
_entity.id
_entity.type
_entity.pdbx_description
1 polymer ?
#
loop_
_entity_poly.entity_id
_entity_poly.type
_entity_poly.pdbx_seq_one_letter_code
_entity_poly.pdbx_strand_id
1 'polypeptide(L)' 'MDYNIEMGVQSLSIKPGRGIKARLKGYEKEVCEQVELHSRNLKNVIFYFKEHHHILICKKTLQNFLKEAQL' A
#
# COMPACT_ATOMS: atom_id res chain seq x y z
N MET A 1 -13.58 1.58 29.56
CA MET A 1 -12.72 1.21 28.40
C MET A 1 -13.36 1.85 27.20
N ASP A 2 -12.96 3.07 26.92
CA ASP A 2 -13.52 3.89 25.87
C ASP A 2 -12.90 3.46 24.54
N TYR A 3 -13.68 2.76 23.72
CA TYR A 3 -13.33 2.49 22.33
C TYR A 3 -13.55 3.78 21.52
N ASN A 4 -12.52 4.61 21.43
CA ASN A 4 -12.50 5.73 20.49
C ASN A 4 -12.33 5.19 19.07
N ILE A 5 -13.46 5.06 18.36
CA ILE A 5 -13.53 5.02 16.90
C ILE A 5 -13.40 6.45 16.41
N GLU A 6 -12.22 6.86 15.93
CA GLU A 6 -12.05 7.93 14.93
C GLU A 6 -10.67 7.80 14.28
N MET A 7 -10.49 6.83 13.37
CA MET A 7 -9.49 6.98 12.31
C MET A 7 -10.21 7.39 11.05
N GLY A 8 -10.58 8.68 11.02
CA GLY A 8 -11.02 9.35 9.82
C GLY A 8 -9.99 9.13 8.73
N VAL A 9 -10.45 8.55 7.62
CA VAL A 9 -9.77 8.45 6.34
C VAL A 9 -9.26 9.83 5.93
N GLN A 10 -8.05 10.18 6.36
CA GLN A 10 -7.28 11.23 5.72
C GLN A 10 -6.86 10.68 4.35
N SER A 11 -7.79 10.74 3.40
CA SER A 11 -7.48 10.62 1.99
C SER A 11 -6.45 11.69 1.68
N LEU A 12 -5.18 11.31 1.69
CA LEU A 12 -4.05 12.17 1.36
C LEU A 12 -4.32 12.78 -0.01
N SER A 13 -4.63 14.08 -0.04
CA SER A 13 -4.86 14.84 -1.27
C SER A 13 -3.64 14.68 -2.18
N ILE A 14 -3.79 13.85 -3.21
CA ILE A 14 -2.75 13.62 -4.20
C ILE A 14 -2.68 14.89 -5.06
N LYS A 15 -1.74 15.78 -4.75
CA LYS A 15 -1.41 16.90 -5.63
C LYS A 15 -1.03 16.33 -7.01
N PRO A 16 -1.63 16.84 -8.11
CA PRO A 16 -1.28 16.37 -9.45
C PRO A 16 0.18 16.74 -9.72
N GLY A 17 1.00 15.75 -10.08
CA GLY A 17 2.37 16.00 -10.59
C GLY A 17 3.55 15.48 -9.77
N ARG A 18 3.37 14.89 -8.57
CA ARG A 18 4.47 14.20 -7.85
C ARG A 18 4.25 12.70 -7.74
N GLY A 19 4.26 12.05 -8.91
CA GLY A 19 4.71 10.67 -9.11
C GLY A 19 3.88 9.56 -8.46
N ILE A 20 3.34 8.69 -9.31
CA ILE A 20 2.83 7.34 -8.98
C ILE A 20 3.77 6.56 -8.02
N LYS A 21 5.07 6.92 -7.95
CA LYS A 21 6.09 6.39 -7.03
C LYS A 21 5.83 6.62 -5.54
N ALA A 22 4.96 7.55 -5.14
CA ALA A 22 4.74 7.88 -3.71
C ALA A 22 3.62 7.08 -3.03
N ARG A 23 2.88 6.23 -3.76
CA ARG A 23 1.62 5.64 -3.25
C ARG A 23 1.78 4.62 -2.13
N LEU A 24 2.91 3.92 -2.04
CA LEU A 24 3.18 2.90 -1.01
C LEU A 24 4.16 3.37 0.06
N LYS A 25 4.64 4.62 -0.02
CA LYS A 25 5.58 5.14 0.97
C LYS A 25 4.89 5.27 2.32
N GLY A 26 5.46 4.72 3.39
CA GLY A 26 4.83 4.61 4.70
C GLY A 26 4.08 3.30 4.94
N TYR A 27 3.98 2.43 3.91
CA TYR A 27 3.35 1.10 4.00
C TYR A 27 4.37 -0.04 3.87
N GLU A 28 5.67 0.23 4.03
CA GLU A 28 6.76 -0.73 3.79
C GLU A 28 6.57 -2.04 4.56
N LYS A 29 6.29 -1.94 5.87
CA LYS A 29 6.06 -3.09 6.76
C LYS A 29 4.84 -3.90 6.33
N GLU A 30 3.74 -3.23 6.07
CA GLU A 30 2.47 -3.86 5.69
C GLU A 30 2.55 -4.52 4.31
N VAL A 31 3.24 -3.89 3.35
CA VAL A 31 3.54 -4.51 2.05
C VAL A 31 4.30 -5.82 2.24
N CYS A 32 5.32 -5.83 3.13
CA CYS A 32 6.07 -7.05 3.46
C CYS A 32 5.19 -8.15 4.04
N GLU A 33 4.42 -7.82 5.08
CA GLU A 33 3.51 -8.76 5.75
C GLU A 33 2.50 -9.37 4.76
N GLN A 34 1.91 -8.55 3.89
CA GLN A 34 0.97 -9.04 2.88
C GLN A 34 1.63 -9.89 1.80
N VAL A 35 2.87 -9.57 1.42
CA VAL A 35 3.66 -10.39 0.49
C VAL A 35 3.93 -11.77 1.10
N GLU A 36 4.31 -11.84 2.37
CA GLU A 36 4.53 -13.11 3.07
C GLU A 36 3.23 -13.89 3.24
N LEU A 37 2.17 -13.25 3.74
CA LEU A 37 0.84 -13.84 3.95
C LEU A 37 0.28 -14.45 2.66
N HIS A 38 0.50 -13.81 1.52
CA HIS A 38 0.05 -14.27 0.22
C HIS A 38 1.10 -15.07 -0.57
N SER A 39 2.16 -15.57 0.08
CA SER A 39 3.19 -16.41 -0.57
C SER A 39 3.75 -15.76 -1.85
N ARG A 40 4.02 -14.45 -1.79
CA ARG A 40 4.48 -13.58 -2.89
C ARG A 40 3.51 -13.46 -4.07
N ASN A 41 2.24 -13.81 -3.91
CA ASN A 41 1.20 -13.54 -4.91
C ASN A 41 0.85 -12.05 -4.95
N LEU A 42 1.53 -11.33 -5.85
CA LEU A 42 1.38 -9.88 -6.00
C LEU A 42 -0.02 -9.42 -6.41
N LYS A 43 -0.86 -10.28 -7.02
CA LYS A 43 -2.24 -9.89 -7.37
C LYS A 43 -3.08 -9.68 -6.10
N ASN A 44 -2.91 -10.56 -5.12
CA ASN A 44 -3.65 -10.48 -3.86
C ASN A 44 -3.19 -9.27 -3.04
N VAL A 45 -1.89 -8.99 -3.03
CA VAL A 45 -1.35 -7.78 -2.38
C VAL A 45 -1.93 -6.50 -3.03
N ILE A 46 -1.98 -6.44 -4.36
CA ILE A 46 -2.59 -5.29 -5.07
C ILE A 46 -4.08 -5.16 -4.72
N PHE A 47 -4.81 -6.28 -4.67
CA PHE A 47 -6.21 -6.29 -4.30
C PHE A 47 -6.41 -5.79 -2.87
N TYR A 48 -5.59 -6.26 -1.92
CA TYR A 48 -5.60 -5.81 -0.54
C TYR A 48 -5.45 -4.28 -0.43
N PHE A 49 -4.42 -3.70 -1.05
CA PHE A 49 -4.20 -2.24 -1.01
C PHE A 49 -5.31 -1.44 -1.70
N LYS A 50 -5.95 -2.02 -2.72
CA LYS A 50 -7.12 -1.42 -3.38
C LYS A 50 -8.33 -1.38 -2.44
N GLU A 51 -8.64 -2.48 -1.74
CA GLU A 51 -9.85 -2.58 -0.93
C GLU A 51 -9.71 -1.92 0.45
N HIS A 52 -8.54 -2.04 1.09
CA HIS A 52 -8.34 -1.54 2.46
C HIS A 52 -7.83 -0.10 2.53
N HIS A 53 -7.08 0.34 1.51
CA HIS A 53 -6.45 1.67 1.51
C HIS A 53 -6.87 2.54 0.32
N HIS A 54 -7.71 2.03 -0.59
CA HIS A 54 -8.08 2.71 -1.85
C HIS A 54 -6.86 3.08 -2.71
N ILE A 55 -5.74 2.36 -2.53
CA ILE A 55 -4.49 2.57 -3.26
C ILE A 55 -4.50 1.70 -4.52
N LEU A 56 -4.77 2.33 -5.66
CA LEU A 56 -4.68 1.66 -6.95
C LEU A 56 -3.23 1.67 -7.48
N ILE A 57 -2.62 0.50 -7.56
CA ILE A 57 -1.28 0.32 -8.13
C ILE A 57 -1.25 -0.84 -9.10
N CYS A 58 -0.36 -0.79 -10.09
CA CYS A 58 -0.11 -1.93 -10.97
C CYS A 58 0.98 -2.83 -10.38
N LYS A 59 1.05 -4.06 -10.90
CA LYS A 59 2.08 -5.04 -10.51
C LYS A 59 3.51 -4.50 -10.62
N LYS A 60 3.80 -3.71 -11.66
CA LYS A 60 5.14 -3.16 -11.88
C LYS A 60 5.53 -2.16 -10.79
N THR A 61 4.60 -1.34 -10.31
CA THR A 61 4.83 -0.42 -9.18
C THR A 61 5.17 -1.19 -7.92
N LEU A 62 4.39 -2.23 -7.60
CA LEU A 62 4.66 -3.08 -6.43
C LEU A 62 6.02 -3.79 -6.53
N GLN A 63 6.36 -4.32 -7.71
CA GLN A 63 7.68 -4.95 -7.93
C GLN A 63 8.84 -3.97 -7.77
N ASN A 64 8.72 -2.76 -8.32
CA ASN A 64 9.76 -1.75 -8.18
C ASN A 64 9.91 -1.32 -6.72
N PHE A 65 8.79 -1.15 -6.01
CA PHE A 65 8.78 -0.83 -4.59
C PHE A 65 9.53 -1.89 -3.77
N LEU A 66 9.23 -3.17 -3.96
CA LEU A 66 9.93 -4.27 -3.27
C LEU A 66 11.44 -4.28 -3.57
N LYS A 67 11.83 -4.03 -4.83
CA LYS A 67 13.25 -3.94 -5.21
C LYS A 67 13.97 -2.75 -4.56
N GLU A 68 13.35 -1.57 -4.56
CA GLU A 68 13.92 -0.35 -3.97
C GLU A 68 14.01 -0.46 -2.44
N ALA A 69 13.02 -1.10 -1.81
CA ALA A 69 12.99 -1.34 -0.37
C ALA A 69 13.91 -2.47 0.10
N GLN A 70 14.55 -3.21 -0.83
CA GLN A 70 15.36 -4.41 -0.55
C GLN A 70 14.59 -5.54 0.16
N LEU A 71 13.34 -5.79 -0.26
CA LEU A 71 12.39 -6.78 0.30
C LEU A 71 12.08 -7.95 -0.66
#